data_AF-A0A2G9YJV7-F1
#
_entry.id   AF-A0A2G9YJV7-F1
#
_cell.length_a   1.000
_cell.length_b   1.000
_cell.length_c   1.000
_cell.angle_alpha   90.00
_cell.angle_beta   90.00
_cell.angle_gamma   90.00
#
_symmetry.space_group_name_H-M   'P 1'
#
loop_
_entity.id
_entity.type
_entity.pdbx_description
1 polymer ?
#
loop_
_entity_poly.entity_id
_entity_poly.type
_entity_poly.pdbx_seq_one_letter_code
_entity_poly.pdbx_strand_id
1 'polypeptide(L)'
;MKNSVKCCVSNLNLPLNSKDWVTFDDKYIVKFLLKHIQPGDIILFHDAGGVFGVENGDRHETVKTIPKLAEKLKEKGYRFVTISELLKLTKENVNK
;
A
#
# COMPACT_ATOMS: atom_id res chain seq x y z
N MET A 1 -4.43 -17.97 2.19
CA MET A 1 -4.42 -17.39 0.83
C MET A 1 -3.93 -15.93 0.96
N LYS A 2 -2.99 -15.49 0.13
CA LYS A 2 -2.37 -14.15 0.22
C LYS A 2 -3.23 -13.13 -0.54
N ASN A 3 -4.24 -12.55 0.10
CA ASN A 3 -5.00 -11.46 -0.52
C ASN A 3 -4.28 -10.15 -0.21
N SER A 4 -3.82 -9.46 -1.26
CA SER A 4 -3.16 -8.17 -1.17
C SER A 4 -4.15 -7.07 -1.57
N VAL A 5 -4.40 -6.13 -0.66
CA VAL A 5 -5.13 -4.91 -1.01
C VAL A 5 -4.13 -3.95 -1.64
N LYS A 6 -4.37 -3.59 -2.89
CA LYS A 6 -3.41 -2.89 -3.76
C LYS A 6 -4.00 -1.54 -4.17
N CYS A 7 -3.38 -0.45 -3.72
CA CYS A 7 -3.85 0.92 -3.90
C CYS A 7 -2.72 1.76 -4.52
N CYS A 8 -2.97 2.43 -5.67
CA CYS A 8 -1.88 2.98 -6.49
C CYS A 8 -2.16 4.33 -7.18
N VAL A 9 -1.08 5.06 -7.54
CA VAL A 9 -0.82 5.99 -8.70
C VAL A 9 0.66 5.78 -9.08
N SER A 10 1.17 6.09 -10.29
CA SER A 10 2.13 5.42 -11.27
C SER A 10 3.69 5.48 -11.29
N ASN A 11 4.39 4.35 -11.42
CA ASN A 11 5.59 3.99 -12.25
C ASN A 11 6.09 2.61 -11.76
N LEU A 12 6.52 1.71 -12.65
CA LEU A 12 6.82 0.29 -12.37
C LEU A 12 8.06 0.07 -11.46
N ASN A 13 7.99 0.55 -10.23
CA ASN A 13 8.80 0.08 -9.12
C ASN A 13 8.19 -1.23 -8.58
N LEU A 14 9.02 -2.07 -7.97
CA LEU A 14 8.52 -3.14 -7.10
C LEU A 14 7.55 -2.52 -6.07
N PRO A 15 6.47 -3.23 -5.68
CA PRO A 15 5.50 -2.67 -4.77
C PRO A 15 6.16 -2.18 -3.47
N LEU A 16 5.77 -0.99 -3.02
CA LEU A 16 6.20 -0.46 -1.73
C LEU A 16 5.58 -1.33 -0.63
N ASN A 17 6.42 -2.18 -0.05
CA ASN A 17 6.02 -3.11 0.99
C ASN A 17 5.80 -2.36 2.31
N SER A 18 4.59 -2.42 2.87
CA SER A 18 4.24 -1.80 4.14
C SER A 18 4.97 -2.39 5.35
N LYS A 19 5.51 -3.61 5.22
CA LYS A 19 6.10 -4.41 6.30
C LYS A 19 5.13 -4.65 7.46
N ASP A 20 3.84 -4.61 7.18
CA ASP A 20 2.76 -4.79 8.15
C ASP A 20 2.76 -6.16 8.83
N TRP A 21 3.27 -7.19 8.15
CA TRP A 21 3.44 -8.54 8.69
C TRP A 21 4.48 -8.66 9.82
N VAL A 22 5.34 -7.64 10.03
CA VAL A 22 6.46 -7.65 10.99
C VAL A 22 6.03 -7.21 12.41
N THR A 23 4.72 -6.99 12.66
CA THR A 23 4.16 -6.57 13.96
C THR A 23 4.68 -5.20 14.44
N PHE A 24 4.73 -4.21 13.54
CA PHE A 24 4.98 -2.81 13.90
C PHE A 24 3.69 -2.08 14.28
N ASP A 25 3.78 -1.08 15.16
CA ASP A 25 2.69 -0.15 15.47
C ASP A 25 2.27 0.65 14.23
N ASP A 26 0.97 0.95 14.13
CA ASP A 26 0.37 1.62 12.98
C ASP A 26 1.08 2.95 12.62
N LYS A 27 1.56 3.70 13.63
CA LYS A 27 2.23 4.99 13.41
C LYS A 27 3.55 4.81 12.70
N TYR A 28 4.28 3.72 12.98
CA TYR A 28 5.52 3.41 12.29
C TYR A 28 5.25 3.09 10.82
N ILE A 29 4.26 2.25 10.54
CA ILE A 29 3.90 1.85 9.17
C ILE A 29 3.47 3.09 8.36
N VAL A 30 2.60 3.94 8.92
CA VAL A 30 2.17 5.20 8.27
C VAL A 30 3.36 6.11 7.98
N LYS A 31 4.23 6.35 8.98
CA LYS A 31 5.41 7.21 8.80
C LYS A 31 6.39 6.66 7.77
N PHE A 32 6.61 5.35 7.77
CA PHE A 32 7.44 4.67 6.78
C PHE A 32 6.88 4.87 5.37
N LEU A 33 5.59 4.58 5.16
CA LEU A 33 4.96 4.68 3.85
C LEU A 33 4.96 6.13 3.34
N LEU A 34 4.58 7.10 4.18
CA LEU A 34 4.58 8.52 3.79
C LEU A 34 5.96 9.08 3.42
N LYS A 35 7.03 8.49 3.97
CA LYS A 35 8.41 8.90 3.66
C LYS A 35 8.89 8.38 2.30
N HIS A 36 8.38 7.23 1.85
CA HIS A 36 8.90 6.54 0.66
C HIS A 36 7.96 6.57 -0.53
N ILE A 37 6.67 6.90 -0.34
CA ILE A 37 5.68 6.88 -1.40
C ILE A 37 5.94 7.94 -2.48
N GLN A 38 5.81 7.53 -3.73
CA GLN A 38 5.90 8.37 -4.92
C GLN A 38 4.60 8.28 -5.74
N PRO A 39 4.25 9.31 -6.53
CA PRO A 39 3.31 9.16 -7.64
C PRO A 39 3.94 8.13 -8.56
N GLY A 40 3.47 6.90 -8.49
CA GLY A 40 4.41 5.79 -8.51
C GLY A 40 3.77 4.48 -8.14
N ASP A 41 3.51 4.48 -6.84
CA ASP A 41 3.65 3.26 -6.12
C ASP A 41 2.36 2.49 -6.02
N ILE A 42 2.63 1.21 -5.96
CA ILE A 42 1.71 0.18 -5.59
C ILE A 42 2.02 -0.17 -4.14
N ILE A 43 1.11 0.10 -3.20
CA ILE A 43 1.31 -0.27 -1.80
C ILE A 43 0.86 -1.72 -1.58
N LEU A 44 1.69 -2.52 -0.91
CA LEU A 44 1.40 -3.92 -0.56
C LEU A 44 1.12 -4.07 0.93
N PHE A 45 -0.06 -4.61 1.25
CA PHE A 45 -0.46 -5.07 2.58
C PHE A 45 -0.75 -6.57 2.58
N HIS A 46 -0.65 -7.19 3.76
CA HIS A 46 -0.92 -8.62 3.96
C HIS A 46 -2.22 -8.80 4.75
N ASP A 47 -3.07 -9.72 4.29
CA ASP A 47 -4.32 -10.11 4.96
C ASP A 47 -4.19 -11.41 5.78
N ALA A 48 -3.03 -12.08 5.71
CA ALA A 48 -2.77 -13.33 6.43
C ALA A 48 -1.27 -13.58 6.64
N GLY A 49 -0.95 -14.53 7.53
CA GLY A 49 0.42 -14.88 7.91
C GLY A 49 1.07 -13.85 8.83
N GLY A 50 2.20 -14.20 9.44
CA GLY A 50 2.99 -13.36 10.33
C GLY A 50 4.43 -13.86 10.41
N VAL A 51 5.27 -13.20 11.20
CA VAL A 51 6.71 -13.55 11.31
C VAL A 51 6.93 -15.02 11.71
N PHE A 52 6.09 -15.53 12.62
CA PHE A 52 6.28 -16.84 13.24
C PHE A 52 5.27 -17.90 12.81
N GLY A 53 4.37 -17.58 11.86
CA GLY A 53 3.29 -18.48 11.47
C GLY A 53 2.70 -18.13 10.12
N VAL A 54 2.33 -19.16 9.35
CA VAL A 54 1.67 -19.00 8.05
C VAL A 54 0.20 -18.60 8.17
N GLU A 55 -0.40 -18.81 9.34
CA GLU A 55 -1.81 -18.52 9.65
C GLU A 55 -1.93 -17.82 11.02
N ASN A 56 -3.08 -17.21 11.30
CA ASN A 56 -3.41 -16.55 12.59
C ASN A 56 -2.51 -15.37 12.98
N GLY A 57 -1.91 -14.67 12.02
CA GLY A 57 -1.18 -13.44 12.30
C GLY A 57 -2.12 -12.28 12.64
N ASP A 58 -1.85 -11.55 13.73
CA ASP A 58 -2.64 -10.39 14.17
C ASP A 58 -2.48 -9.18 13.22
N ARG A 59 -3.60 -8.75 12.61
CA ARG A 59 -3.68 -7.65 11.63
C ARG A 59 -4.23 -6.34 12.21
N HIS A 60 -4.37 -6.22 13.53
CA HIS A 60 -4.93 -5.01 14.18
C HIS A 60 -4.22 -3.72 13.73
N GLU A 61 -2.90 -3.74 13.66
CA GLU A 61 -2.11 -2.59 13.22
C GLU A 61 -2.28 -2.28 11.73
N THR A 62 -2.42 -3.30 10.87
CA THR A 62 -2.78 -3.11 9.44
C THR A 62 -4.13 -2.40 9.32
N VAL A 63 -5.15 -2.87 10.04
CA VAL A 63 -6.51 -2.29 10.02
C VAL A 63 -6.51 -0.84 10.50
N LYS A 64 -5.71 -0.48 11.49
CA LYS A 64 -5.53 0.91 11.93
C LYS A 64 -4.75 1.77 10.93
N THR A 65 -3.76 1.19 10.26
CA THR A 65 -2.85 1.91 9.34
C THR A 65 -3.60 2.40 8.11
N ILE A 66 -4.39 1.53 7.48
CA ILE A 66 -5.02 1.79 6.17
C ILE A 66 -5.83 3.11 6.16
N PRO A 67 -6.79 3.36 7.07
CA PRO A 67 -7.58 4.58 7.05
C PRO A 67 -6.73 5.84 7.32
N LYS A 68 -5.79 5.77 8.29
CA LYS A 68 -4.89 6.89 8.63
C LYS A 68 -3.98 7.28 7.46
N LEU A 69 -3.45 6.28 6.77
CA LEU A 69 -2.64 6.47 5.58
C LEU A 69 -3.48 7.06 4.44
N ALA A 70 -4.69 6.52 4.23
CA ALA A 70 -5.58 6.95 3.16
C ALA A 70 -5.97 8.42 3.28
N GLU A 71 -6.28 8.87 4.50
CA GLU A 71 -6.55 10.28 4.81
C GLU A 71 -5.37 11.18 4.44
N LYS A 72 -4.17 10.87 4.97
CA LYS A 72 -2.95 11.65 4.74
C LYS A 72 -2.51 11.70 3.27
N LEU A 73 -2.73 10.62 2.53
CA LEU A 73 -2.43 10.59 1.10
C LEU A 73 -3.42 11.42 0.29
N LYS A 74 -4.71 11.38 0.64
CA LYS A 74 -5.72 12.27 0.02
C LYS A 74 -5.41 13.74 0.27
N GLU A 75 -5.01 14.11 1.49
CA GLU A 75 -4.58 15.47 1.84
C GLU A 75 -3.37 15.95 1.00
N LYS A 76 -2.48 15.02 0.65
CA LYS A 76 -1.33 15.27 -0.23
C LYS A 76 -1.68 15.28 -1.72
N GLY A 77 -2.94 15.13 -2.09
CA GLY A 77 -3.41 15.15 -3.49
C GLY A 77 -3.31 13.79 -4.21
N TYR A 78 -3.03 12.70 -3.50
CA TYR A 78 -3.06 11.37 -4.11
C TYR A 78 -4.50 10.90 -4.32
N ARG A 79 -4.70 10.16 -5.41
CA ARG A 79 -5.94 9.46 -5.70
C ARG A 79 -5.70 7.96 -5.66
N PHE A 80 -6.53 7.22 -4.95
CA PHE A 80 -6.45 5.77 -5.00
C PHE A 80 -7.14 5.25 -6.26
N VAL A 81 -6.40 4.49 -7.06
CA VAL A 81 -6.96 3.78 -8.21
C VAL A 81 -6.70 2.28 -8.13
N THR A 82 -7.52 1.52 -8.85
CA THR A 82 -7.29 0.11 -9.12
C THR A 82 -6.08 -0.07 -10.04
N ILE A 83 -5.52 -1.29 -10.07
CA ILE A 83 -4.41 -1.63 -10.97
C ILE A 83 -4.84 -1.44 -12.44
N SER A 84 -6.07 -1.82 -12.78
CA SER A 84 -6.59 -1.70 -14.15
C SER A 84 -6.68 -0.25 -14.60
N GLU A 85 -7.11 0.66 -13.73
CA GLU A 85 -7.10 2.11 -14.01
C GLU A 85 -5.68 2.66 -14.10
N LEU A 86 -4.78 2.23 -13.21
CA LEU A 86 -3.37 2.61 -13.25
C LEU A 86 -2.74 2.28 -14.61
N LEU A 87 -2.92 1.05 -15.08
CA LEU A 87 -2.38 0.59 -16.36
C LEU A 87 -2.95 1.37 -17.56
N LYS A 88 -4.22 1.79 -17.50
CA LYS A 88 -4.82 2.64 -18.54
C LYS A 88 -4.17 4.02 -18.58
N LEU A 89 -4.03 4.68 -17.42
CA LEU A 89 -3.38 5.99 -17.30
C LEU A 89 -1.92 5.96 -17.79
N THR A 90 -1.18 4.89 -17.48
CA THR A 90 0.19 4.72 -17.97
C THR A 90 0.23 4.58 -19.49
N LYS A 91 -0.65 3.78 -20.10
CA LYS A 91 -0.72 3.65 -21.56
C LYS A 91 -1.04 4.97 -22.26
N GLU A 92 -1.98 5.74 -21.72
CA GLU A 92 -2.35 7.05 -22.27
C GLU A 92 -1.20 8.06 -22.20
N ASN A 93 -0.40 8.05 -21.12
CA ASN A 93 0.76 8.92 -20.98
C ASN A 93 1.95 8.51 -21.86
N VAL A 94 2.08 7.23 -22.23
CA VAL A 94 3.12 6.74 -23.15
C VAL A 94 2.78 7.07 -24.61
N ASN A 95 1.49 7.16 -24.94
CA ASN A 95 1.01 7.46 -26.29
C ASN A 95 0.85 8.97 -26.58
N LYS A 96 1.24 9.83 -25.63
CA LYS A 96 1.35 11.28 -25.78
C LYS A 96 2.81 11.66 -25.96
#